data_AF-A0A7Y3IRV5-F1
#
_entry.id   AF-A0A7Y3IRV5-F1
#
_cell.length_a   1.000
_cell.length_b   1.000
_cell.length_c   1.000
_cell.angle_alpha   90.00
_cell.angle_beta   90.00
_cell.angle_gamma   90.00
#
_symmetry.space_group_name_H-M   'P 1'
#
loop_
_entity.id
_entity.type
_entity.pdbx_description
1 polymer ?
#
loop_
_entity_poly.entity_id
_entity_poly.type
_entity_poly.pdbx_seq_one_letter_code
_entity_poly.pdbx_strand_id
1 'polypeptide(L)'
;MSYEEEGKMYVKYEVIGENHVAVPTRFFKVIFTNAEAGLKSLAAFILPNKEMLDRHSIDEFLTAVDKVERAAGFLFLQSTFLEKLNIEENICYYLNSDSILYLGGFQINLVK
;
A
#
# COMPACT_ATOMS: atom_id res chain seq x y z
N MET A 1 -3.06 -9.47 13.36
CA MET A 1 -1.73 -9.52 14.03
C MET A 1 -1.18 -10.92 13.85
N SER A 2 0.14 -11.06 13.68
CA SER A 2 0.79 -12.37 13.79
C SER A 2 0.97 -12.67 15.26
N TYR A 3 0.42 -13.78 15.73
CA TYR A 3 0.63 -14.26 17.10
C TYR A 3 1.77 -15.26 17.08
N GLU A 4 2.66 -15.16 18.07
CA GLU A 4 3.74 -16.10 18.27
C GLU A 4 3.39 -16.98 19.48
N GLU A 5 3.22 -18.27 19.22
CA GLU A 5 3.04 -19.31 20.23
C GLU A 5 3.99 -20.44 19.88
N GLU A 6 4.87 -20.81 20.82
CA GLU A 6 5.87 -21.87 20.61
C GLU A 6 6.77 -21.66 19.37
N GLY A 7 7.08 -20.40 19.02
CA GLY A 7 7.90 -20.05 17.84
C GLY A 7 7.19 -20.22 16.49
N LYS A 8 5.88 -20.50 16.49
CA LYS A 8 5.06 -20.54 15.28
C LYS A 8 4.33 -19.22 15.08
N MET A 9 4.26 -18.80 13.82
CA MET A 9 3.58 -17.59 13.40
C MET A 9 2.19 -17.91 12.88
N TYR A 10 1.17 -17.29 13.46
CA TYR A 10 -0.23 -17.50 13.07
C TYR A 10 -0.86 -16.25 12.47
N VAL A 11 -1.67 -16.43 11.43
CA VAL A 11 -2.52 -15.37 10.89
C VAL A 11 -3.94 -15.55 11.45
N LYS A 12 -4.43 -14.54 12.17
CA LYS A 12 -5.80 -14.49 12.69
C LYS A 12 -6.54 -13.29 12.11
N TYR A 13 -7.76 -13.53 11.64
CA TYR A 13 -8.68 -12.52 11.13
C TYR A 13 -10.11 -12.85 11.55
N GLU A 14 -10.95 -11.82 11.64
CA GLU A 14 -12.37 -11.98 11.93
C GLU A 14 -13.13 -12.42 10.67
N VAL A 15 -14.23 -13.13 10.89
CA VAL A 15 -15.15 -13.58 9.85
C VAL A 15 -16.56 -13.16 10.27
N ILE A 16 -17.30 -12.49 9.37
CA ILE A 16 -18.61 -11.90 9.69
C ILE A 16 -19.72 -12.41 8.78
N GLY A 17 -20.95 -12.44 9.32
CA GLY A 17 -22.18 -12.82 8.61
C GLY A 17 -22.28 -14.30 8.24
N GLU A 18 -23.44 -14.71 7.72
CA GLU A 18 -23.72 -16.10 7.32
C GLU A 18 -22.81 -16.59 6.18
N ASN A 19 -22.36 -15.67 5.33
CA ASN A 19 -21.48 -15.95 4.21
C ASN A 19 -19.99 -16.02 4.60
N HIS A 20 -19.68 -15.92 5.88
CA HIS A 20 -18.31 -16.03 6.38
C HIS A 20 -17.34 -15.06 5.68
N VAL A 21 -17.72 -13.79 5.57
CA VAL A 21 -16.90 -12.76 4.92
C VAL A 21 -15.68 -12.47 5.78
N ALA A 22 -14.48 -12.67 5.23
CA ALA A 22 -13.23 -12.39 5.92
C ALA A 22 -12.99 -10.88 6.07
N VAL A 23 -12.66 -10.45 7.29
CA VAL A 23 -12.30 -9.07 7.60
C VAL A 23 -10.77 -8.93 7.52
N PRO A 24 -10.22 -8.15 6.56
CA PRO A 24 -8.78 -8.02 6.41
C PRO A 24 -8.14 -7.40 7.65
N THR A 25 -6.92 -7.81 8.00
CA THR A 25 -6.17 -7.17 9.09
C THR A 25 -5.46 -5.89 8.63
N ARG A 26 -5.17 -5.81 7.33
CA ARG A 26 -4.51 -4.70 6.64
C ARG A 26 -5.03 -4.60 5.21
N PHE A 27 -4.93 -3.40 4.65
CA PHE A 27 -5.06 -3.16 3.23
C PHE A 27 -3.71 -2.73 2.68
N PHE A 28 -3.55 -2.83 1.37
CA PHE A 28 -2.44 -2.19 0.68
C PHE A 28 -2.97 -1.45 -0.54
N LYS A 29 -2.22 -0.44 -0.98
CA LYS A 29 -2.38 0.15 -2.32
C LYS A 29 -1.01 0.23 -2.97
N VAL A 30 -0.92 -0.23 -4.23
CA VAL A 30 0.24 0.00 -5.09
C VAL A 30 -0.20 0.94 -6.18
N ILE A 31 0.55 2.02 -6.37
CA ILE A 31 0.19 3.12 -7.26
C ILE A 31 1.34 3.32 -8.23
N PHE A 32 1.02 3.20 -9.51
CA PHE A 32 1.94 3.46 -10.60
C PHE A 32 1.42 4.65 -11.40
N THR A 33 2.27 5.64 -11.63
CA THR A 33 1.90 6.86 -12.35
C THR A 33 3.02 7.33 -13.28
N ASN A 34 2.63 8.05 -14.32
CA ASN A 34 3.53 8.84 -15.15
C ASN A 34 3.36 10.31 -14.72
N ALA A 35 4.43 10.90 -14.20
CA ALA A 35 4.50 12.34 -13.98
C ALA A 35 4.74 13.08 -15.30
N GLU A 36 4.57 14.40 -15.26
CA GLU A 36 4.96 15.28 -16.37
C GLU A 36 6.46 15.11 -16.69
N ALA A 37 6.84 15.31 -17.95
CA ALA A 37 8.18 15.06 -18.50
C ALA A 37 8.63 13.59 -18.57
N GLY A 38 7.73 12.62 -18.45
CA GLY A 38 8.02 11.20 -18.72
C GLY A 38 8.67 10.44 -17.57
N LEU A 39 8.77 11.09 -16.41
CA LEU A 39 9.13 10.46 -15.14
C LEU A 39 8.03 9.47 -14.73
N LYS A 40 8.44 8.29 -14.27
CA LYS A 40 7.52 7.26 -13.78
C LYS A 40 7.75 7.10 -12.29
N SER A 41 6.68 7.04 -11.53
CA SER A 41 6.74 6.86 -10.08
C SER A 41 5.91 5.65 -9.67
N LEU A 42 6.43 4.92 -8.69
CA LEU A 42 5.82 3.74 -8.11
C LEU A 42 5.83 3.87 -6.60
N ALA A 43 4.67 3.71 -5.98
CA ALA A 43 4.49 3.82 -4.54
C ALA A 43 3.69 2.63 -4.02
N ALA A 44 4.04 2.11 -2.85
CA ALA A 44 3.26 1.08 -2.17
C ALA A 44 2.99 1.47 -0.72
N PHE A 45 1.78 1.22 -0.28
CA PHE A 45 1.32 1.53 1.08
C PHE A 45 0.72 0.29 1.72
N ILE A 46 0.95 0.08 3.02
CA ILE A 46 0.25 -0.94 3.82
C ILE A 46 -0.43 -0.24 5.00
N LEU A 47 -1.76 -0.23 5.01
CA LEU A 47 -2.58 0.41 6.03
C LEU A 47 -3.23 -0.63 6.95
N PRO A 48 -3.35 -0.35 8.25
CA PRO A 48 -4.10 -1.22 9.15
C PRO A 48 -5.62 -1.08 8.92
N ASN A 49 -6.38 -2.17 9.03
CA ASN A 49 -7.84 -2.10 9.07
C ASN A 49 -8.32 -1.74 10.47
N LYS A 50 -7.97 -0.52 10.92
CA LYS A 50 -8.38 0.05 12.20
C LYS A 50 -8.56 1.55 12.02
N GLU A 51 -9.32 2.16 12.92
CA GLU A 51 -9.42 3.61 12.97
C GLU A 51 -8.03 4.23 13.12
N MET A 52 -7.76 5.24 12.30
CA MET A 52 -6.53 6.01 12.36
C MET A 52 -6.90 7.40 12.85
N LEU A 53 -6.19 7.88 13.86
CA LEU A 53 -6.29 9.28 14.28
C LEU A 53 -5.69 10.14 13.16
N ASP A 54 -6.27 11.32 12.90
CA ASP A 54 -5.82 12.31 11.89
C ASP A 54 -4.38 12.86 12.10
N ARG A 55 -3.59 12.22 12.97
CA ARG A 55 -2.23 12.63 13.34
C ARG A 55 -1.15 11.83 12.63
N HIS A 56 -1.51 10.75 11.91
CA HIS A 56 -0.56 9.92 11.18
C HIS A 56 -0.34 10.46 9.77
N SER A 57 0.92 10.72 9.40
CA SER A 57 1.24 11.03 8.00
C SER A 57 1.11 9.76 7.16
N ILE A 58 0.62 9.91 5.92
CA ILE A 58 0.49 8.77 5.01
C ILE A 58 1.84 8.13 4.66
N ASP A 59 2.93 8.90 4.77
CA ASP A 59 4.30 8.48 4.53
C ASP A 59 4.76 7.41 5.53
N GLU A 60 4.15 7.36 6.71
CA GLU A 60 4.40 6.31 7.71
C GLU A 60 3.98 4.92 7.23
N PHE A 61 3.10 4.85 6.22
CA PHE A 61 2.60 3.60 5.65
C PHE A 61 3.31 3.22 4.35
N LEU A 62 4.24 4.05 3.87
CA LEU A 62 5.03 3.78 2.68
C LEU A 62 5.87 2.51 2.90
N THR A 63 5.93 1.69 1.87
CA THR A 63 6.72 0.46 1.86
C THR A 63 7.26 0.21 0.46
N ALA A 64 8.28 -0.65 0.38
CA ALA A 64 8.69 -1.22 -0.88
C ALA A 64 7.61 -2.17 -1.44
N VAL A 65 7.46 -2.19 -2.76
CA VAL A 65 6.46 -2.99 -3.50
C VAL A 65 6.69 -4.49 -3.28
N ASP A 66 7.95 -4.91 -3.24
CA ASP A 66 8.37 -6.29 -3.01
C ASP A 66 7.80 -6.87 -1.70
N LYS A 67 7.67 -6.04 -0.67
CA LYS A 67 7.06 -6.41 0.61
C LYS A 67 5.58 -6.69 0.47
N VAL A 68 4.87 -5.89 -0.34
CA VAL A 68 3.46 -6.12 -0.65
C VAL A 68 3.29 -7.40 -1.46
N GLU A 69 4.11 -7.60 -2.49
CA GLU A 69 4.06 -8.80 -3.34
C GLU A 69 4.28 -10.09 -2.54
N ARG A 70 5.29 -10.10 -1.65
CA ARG A 70 5.53 -11.24 -0.75
C ARG A 70 4.37 -11.52 0.18
N ALA A 71 3.71 -10.48 0.70
CA ALA A 71 2.58 -10.62 1.61
C ALA A 71 1.28 -11.01 0.89
N ALA A 72 1.08 -10.52 -0.33
CA ALA A 72 -0.13 -10.73 -1.11
C ALA A 72 -0.08 -12.02 -1.96
N GLY A 73 1.11 -12.54 -2.25
CA GLY A 73 1.31 -13.75 -3.02
C GLY A 73 1.15 -13.58 -4.53
N PHE A 74 1.25 -12.36 -5.04
CA PHE A 74 1.22 -12.06 -6.48
C PHE A 74 2.08 -10.85 -6.82
N LEU A 75 2.45 -10.72 -8.10
CA LEU A 75 3.27 -9.62 -8.62
C LEU A 75 2.38 -8.53 -9.20
N PHE A 76 2.66 -7.26 -8.88
CA PHE A 76 1.95 -6.12 -9.47
C PHE A 76 2.57 -5.73 -10.81
N LEU A 77 3.89 -5.66 -10.84
CA LEU A 77 4.69 -5.32 -12.00
C LEU A 77 5.80 -6.37 -12.10
N GLN A 78 5.91 -7.05 -13.23
CA GLN A 78 7.03 -7.98 -13.41
C GLN A 78 8.35 -7.20 -13.32
N SER A 79 9.36 -7.78 -12.67
CA SER A 79 10.68 -7.17 -12.54
C SER A 79 11.27 -6.72 -13.89
N THR A 80 11.03 -7.51 -14.94
CA THR A 80 11.41 -7.20 -16.33
C THR A 80 10.69 -5.97 -16.90
N PHE A 81 9.53 -5.60 -16.37
CA PHE A 81 8.81 -4.39 -16.73
C PHE A 81 9.38 -3.17 -15.99
N LEU A 82 9.74 -3.31 -14.72
CA LEU A 82 10.35 -2.24 -13.91
C LEU A 82 11.70 -1.79 -14.49
N GLU A 83 12.56 -2.74 -14.86
CA GLU A 83 13.86 -2.46 -15.50
C GLU A 83 13.72 -1.68 -16.82
N LYS A 84 12.71 -2.04 -17.63
CA LYS A 84 12.43 -1.37 -18.92
C LYS A 84 11.88 0.04 -18.75
N LEU A 85 11.33 0.36 -17.59
CA LEU A 85 10.63 1.62 -17.38
C LEU A 85 11.53 2.74 -16.85
N ASN A 86 12.76 2.46 -16.43
CA ASN A 86 13.68 3.42 -15.80
C ASN A 86 12.98 4.24 -14.71
N ILE A 87 12.28 3.54 -13.81
CA ILE A 87 11.50 4.16 -12.73
C ILE A 87 12.49 4.69 -11.71
N GLU A 88 12.43 5.98 -11.42
CA GLU A 88 13.10 6.50 -10.23
C GLU A 88 12.24 6.15 -9.00
N GLU A 89 12.87 5.60 -7.96
CA GLU A 89 12.22 5.43 -6.64
C GLU A 89 11.99 6.78 -5.93
N ASN A 90 12.06 7.89 -6.66
CA ASN A 90 11.72 9.22 -6.18
C ASN A 90 10.25 9.50 -6.54
N ILE A 91 9.39 9.38 -5.54
CA ILE A 91 7.99 9.76 -5.67
C ILE A 91 7.91 11.25 -5.36
N CYS A 92 7.64 12.09 -6.37
CA CYS A 92 7.18 13.46 -6.12
C CYS A 92 5.67 13.43 -5.90
N TYR A 93 5.24 13.31 -4.65
CA TYR A 93 3.85 13.48 -4.25
C TYR A 93 3.68 14.77 -3.45
N TYR A 94 2.53 15.41 -3.60
CA TYR A 94 2.12 16.52 -2.73
C TYR A 94 1.04 15.99 -1.79
N LEU A 95 1.26 16.16 -0.48
CA LEU A 95 0.25 15.92 0.54
C LEU A 95 -0.40 17.25 0.90
N ASN A 96 -1.74 17.27 0.94
CA ASN A 96 -2.44 18.34 1.64
C ASN A 96 -2.65 17.97 3.12
N SER A 97 -3.21 18.90 3.89
CA SER A 97 -3.54 18.73 5.32
C SER A 97 -4.49 17.56 5.62
N ASP A 98 -5.16 17.00 4.61
CA ASP A 98 -6.24 16.01 4.76
C ASP A 98 -5.79 14.61 4.29
N SER A 99 -4.49 14.33 4.25
CA SER A 99 -3.91 13.04 3.84
C SER A 99 -4.26 12.59 2.41
N ILE A 100 -4.62 13.53 1.54
CA ILE A 100 -4.85 13.25 0.13
C ILE A 100 -3.53 13.22 -0.61
N LEU A 101 -3.26 12.11 -1.30
CA LEU A 101 -2.12 11.99 -2.21
C LEU A 101 -2.46 12.61 -3.57
N TYR A 102 -1.68 13.62 -3.96
CA TYR A 102 -1.69 14.15 -5.32
C TYR A 102 -0.52 13.56 -6.11
N LEU A 103 -0.85 12.78 -7.13
CA LEU A 103 0.11 12.20 -8.08
C LEU A 103 -0.20 12.72 -9.47
N GLY A 104 0.64 13.62 -10.00
CA GLY A 104 0.47 14.15 -11.37
C GLY A 104 -0.91 14.77 -11.63
N GLY A 105 -1.49 15.45 -10.63
CA GLY A 105 -2.83 16.05 -10.72
C GLY A 105 -4.00 15.13 -10.36
N PHE A 106 -3.77 13.84 -10.04
CA PHE A 106 -4.80 12.93 -9.55
C PHE A 106 -4.86 12.90 -8.02
N GLN A 107 -6.06 13.09 -7.47
CA GLN A 107 -6.36 12.92 -6.06
C GLN A 107 -6.67 11.45 -5.74
N ILE A 108 -5.87 10.85 -4.87
CA ILE A 108 -6.09 9.49 -4.38
C ILE A 108 -6.41 9.56 -2.89
N ASN A 109 -7.63 9.17 -2.55
CA ASN A 109 -8.02 9.02 -1.16
C ASN A 109 -7.49 7.67 -0.63
N LEU A 110 -6.55 7.73 0.30
CA LEU A 110 -6.01 6.53 0.97
C LEU A 110 -6.73 6.20 2.27
N VAL A 111 -7.57 7.12 2.76
CA VAL A 111 -8.46 6.91 3.91
C VAL A 111 -9.76 6.27 3.40
N LYS A 112 -10.33 5.35 4.18
CA LYS A 112 -11.65 4.75 3.93
C LYS A 112 -12.76 5.75 4.21
#